data_AF-A0A960CM56-F1
#
_entry.id   AF-A0A960CM56-F1
#
_cell.length_a   1.000
_cell.length_b   1.000
_cell.length_c   1.000
_cell.angle_alpha   90.00
_cell.angle_beta   90.00
_cell.angle_gamma   90.00
#
_symmetry.space_group_name_H-M   'P 1'
#
loop_
_entity.id
_entity.type
_entity.pdbx_description
1 polymer ?
#
loop_
_entity_poly.entity_id
_entity_poly.type
_entity_poly.pdbx_seq_one_letter_code
_entity_poly.pdbx_strand_id
1 'polypeptide(L)'
;MNEKQRARRLRVFNAIRKTPPEPLAPPDTHDQADVAAMLREIGIALVEVEQPTQLVEGRLLQIAAQYTTEPVRVVVLPTMLMIQVGSKGYEVDGSTHASLQLDMAGRIDDIASLAAVGAITPTDAVAAIEAARTLRPRFGPVLTTIGYAITTVGFGMVINPTWASLPGYLFLGLVVGGIVQLGRPFPGLNPMLPTLSATIVTVLATWFVADTAHDGLLRVIAPPLVATLPGMALTIGAMELAASQLISGSSRLVYGMAQLGLLVFGVALGVQIAGEVYPQSPSAQMGTWSLYVAIVVVAIGLNIYLSAPQRSLPWIVAAIAVALVGQSLAGTVMSAAHSGFVGAILVVPFSMVAARVKTAPSAIVMMLSAFWSLVPGALSFES
;
A
#
# COMPACT_ATOMS: atom_id res chain seq x y z
N MET A 1 35.81 13.61 23.85
CA MET A 1 34.48 12.97 23.79
C MET A 1 34.58 11.64 24.52
N ASN A 2 33.86 11.48 25.64
CA ASN A 2 34.22 10.51 26.70
C ASN A 2 33.80 9.07 26.35
N GLU A 3 34.69 8.09 26.55
CA GLU A 3 34.52 6.68 26.16
C GLU A 3 33.29 6.03 26.82
N LYS A 4 32.98 6.43 28.07
CA LYS A 4 31.75 6.05 28.80
C LYS A 4 30.46 6.57 28.14
N GLN A 5 30.49 7.76 27.54
CA GLN A 5 29.35 8.30 26.80
C GLN A 5 29.13 7.55 25.48
N ARG A 6 30.22 7.14 24.81
CA ARG A 6 30.17 6.30 23.61
C ARG A 6 29.62 4.91 23.91
N ALA A 7 30.07 4.26 24.98
CA ALA A 7 29.57 2.96 25.43
C ALA A 7 28.09 3.01 25.86
N ARG A 8 27.67 4.06 26.56
CA ARG A 8 26.26 4.27 26.93
C ARG A 8 25.38 4.53 25.70
N ARG A 9 25.85 5.34 24.73
CA ARG A 9 25.16 5.54 23.45
C ARG A 9 25.04 4.24 22.66
N LEU A 10 26.10 3.43 22.60
CA LEU A 10 26.10 2.13 21.91
C LEU A 10 25.14 1.13 22.57
N ARG A 11 25.05 1.07 23.91
CA ARG A 11 24.05 0.23 24.60
C ARG A 11 22.62 0.65 24.30
N VAL A 12 22.34 1.96 24.34
CA VAL A 12 21.00 2.48 24.01
C VAL A 12 20.67 2.22 22.54
N PHE A 13 21.63 2.41 21.63
CA PHE A 13 21.46 2.14 20.22
C PHE A 13 21.20 0.65 19.92
N ASN A 14 21.95 -0.26 20.54
CA ASN A 14 21.74 -1.71 20.40
C ASN A 14 20.45 -2.21 21.09
N ALA A 15 20.00 -1.54 22.16
CA ALA A 15 18.73 -1.87 22.81
C ALA A 15 17.53 -1.56 21.91
N ILE A 16 17.65 -0.56 21.03
CA ILE A 16 16.57 -0.06 20.15
C ILE A 16 16.60 -0.76 18.78
N ARG A 17 17.76 -1.25 18.32
CA ARG A 17 17.93 -1.85 16.99
C ARG A 17 17.52 -3.33 16.95
N LYS A 18 16.89 -3.78 15.84
CA LYS A 18 16.74 -5.21 15.53
C LYS A 18 18.12 -5.82 15.23
N THR A 19 18.53 -6.83 15.99
CA THR A 19 19.74 -7.63 15.72
C THR A 19 19.41 -8.72 14.71
N PRO A 20 20.17 -8.86 13.61
CA PRO A 20 19.99 -9.98 12.69
C PRO A 20 20.29 -11.29 13.45
N PRO A 21 19.39 -12.28 13.41
CA PRO A 21 19.66 -13.60 13.96
C PRO A 21 20.79 -14.31 13.20
N GLU A 22 21.47 -15.24 13.88
CA GLU A 22 22.50 -16.06 13.26
C GLU A 22 21.89 -17.14 12.34
N PRO A 23 22.59 -17.54 11.27
CA PRO A 23 22.15 -18.64 10.42
C PRO A 23 22.02 -19.95 11.22
N LEU A 24 20.95 -20.71 10.98
CA LEU A 24 20.68 -21.97 11.68
C LEU A 24 21.62 -23.10 11.24
N ALA A 25 22.03 -23.10 9.97
CA ALA A 25 22.87 -24.14 9.38
C ALA A 25 23.65 -23.59 8.17
N PRO A 26 24.78 -24.21 7.79
CA PRO A 26 25.44 -23.92 6.53
C PRO A 26 24.59 -24.34 5.32
N PRO A 27 24.89 -23.81 4.11
CA PRO A 27 24.19 -24.20 2.87
C PRO A 27 24.25 -25.72 2.60
N ASP A 28 23.29 -26.23 1.82
CA ASP A 28 23.15 -27.63 1.40
C ASP A 28 22.87 -28.65 2.53
N THR A 29 22.46 -28.16 3.70
CA THR A 29 22.02 -29.01 4.82
C THR A 29 20.57 -29.50 4.70
N HIS A 30 19.77 -28.83 3.88
CA HIS A 30 18.35 -29.13 3.65
C HIS A 30 18.14 -29.78 2.27
N ASP A 31 17.05 -30.54 2.11
CA ASP A 31 16.67 -31.09 0.80
C ASP A 31 16.36 -29.95 -0.18
N GLN A 32 16.83 -30.08 -1.43
CA GLN A 32 16.58 -29.12 -2.49
C GLN A 32 15.08 -28.99 -2.80
N ALA A 33 14.30 -30.05 -2.58
CA ALA A 33 12.85 -30.01 -2.71
C ALA A 33 12.22 -29.06 -1.67
N ASP A 34 12.69 -29.11 -0.42
CA ASP A 34 12.20 -28.24 0.66
C ASP A 34 12.62 -26.79 0.44
N VAL A 35 13.84 -26.56 -0.03
CA VAL A 35 14.32 -25.21 -0.40
C VAL A 35 13.49 -24.64 -1.55
N ALA A 36 13.20 -25.43 -2.59
CA ALA A 36 12.34 -25.01 -3.68
C ALA A 36 10.91 -24.68 -3.22
N ALA A 37 10.33 -25.51 -2.34
CA ALA A 37 9.01 -25.26 -1.75
C ALA A 37 8.99 -23.96 -0.92
N MET A 38 10.01 -23.71 -0.10
CA MET A 38 10.15 -22.47 0.65
C MET A 38 10.23 -21.25 -0.27
N LEU A 39 11.10 -21.29 -1.29
CA LEU A 39 11.25 -20.19 -2.25
C LEU A 39 9.94 -19.93 -2.99
N ARG A 40 9.19 -20.98 -3.33
CA ARG A 40 7.86 -20.89 -3.96
C ARG A 40 6.87 -20.17 -3.06
N GLU A 41 6.67 -20.64 -1.84
CA GLU A 41 5.68 -20.04 -0.92
C GLU A 41 6.03 -18.59 -0.58
N ILE A 42 7.31 -18.29 -0.30
CA ILE A 42 7.75 -16.92 -0.05
C ILE A 42 7.53 -16.04 -1.30
N GLY A 43 7.90 -16.54 -2.47
CA GLY A 43 7.77 -15.80 -3.72
C GLY A 43 6.33 -15.47 -4.07
N ILE A 44 5.43 -16.45 -3.97
CA ILE A 44 3.99 -16.27 -4.16
C ILE A 44 3.48 -15.23 -3.17
N ALA A 45 3.76 -15.40 -1.87
CA ALA A 45 3.30 -14.50 -0.83
C ALA A 45 3.79 -13.04 -1.04
N LEU A 46 5.02 -12.85 -1.52
CA LEU A 46 5.54 -11.51 -1.86
C LEU A 46 4.79 -10.87 -3.04
N VAL A 47 4.44 -11.66 -4.06
CA VAL A 47 3.63 -11.20 -5.20
C VAL A 47 2.20 -10.87 -4.76
N GLU A 48 1.61 -11.66 -3.86
CA GLU A 48 0.26 -11.42 -3.29
C GLU A 48 0.16 -10.09 -2.55
N VAL A 49 1.25 -9.62 -1.93
CA VAL A 49 1.32 -8.31 -1.25
C VAL A 49 1.87 -7.19 -2.13
N GLU A 50 1.75 -7.37 -3.45
CA GLU A 50 2.07 -6.39 -4.48
C GLU A 50 3.54 -5.90 -4.45
N GLN A 51 4.49 -6.78 -4.13
CA GLN A 51 5.90 -6.44 -4.34
C GLN A 51 6.26 -6.41 -5.83
N PRO A 52 7.05 -5.41 -6.28
CA PRO A 52 7.58 -5.37 -7.65
C PRO A 52 8.37 -6.63 -7.99
N THR A 53 8.19 -7.17 -9.20
CA THR A 53 8.76 -8.47 -9.60
C THR A 53 10.29 -8.50 -9.49
N GLN A 54 10.98 -7.42 -9.84
CA GLN A 54 12.44 -7.34 -9.71
C GLN A 54 12.91 -7.43 -8.24
N LEU A 55 12.13 -6.91 -7.29
CA LEU A 55 12.48 -7.00 -5.86
C LEU A 55 12.23 -8.41 -5.32
N VAL A 56 11.15 -9.06 -5.78
CA VAL A 56 10.86 -10.46 -5.45
C VAL A 56 11.98 -11.37 -5.96
N GLU A 57 12.38 -11.22 -7.23
CA GLU A 57 13.46 -12.00 -7.85
C GLU A 57 14.77 -11.85 -7.07
N GLY A 58 15.22 -10.60 -6.86
CA GLY A 58 16.46 -10.33 -6.13
C GLY A 58 16.44 -10.88 -4.69
N ARG A 59 15.29 -10.81 -4.02
CA ARG A 59 15.14 -11.33 -2.66
C ARG A 59 15.15 -12.86 -2.61
N LEU A 60 14.49 -13.53 -3.56
CA LEU A 60 14.50 -14.99 -3.66
C LEU A 60 15.90 -15.53 -3.96
N LEU A 61 16.66 -14.86 -4.83
CA LEU A 61 18.06 -15.21 -5.09
C LEU A 61 18.94 -15.00 -3.85
N GLN A 62 18.71 -13.92 -3.10
CA GLN A 62 19.41 -13.67 -1.83
C GLN A 62 19.11 -14.77 -0.79
N ILE A 63 17.84 -15.17 -0.67
CA ILE A 63 17.41 -16.26 0.21
C ILE A 63 18.07 -17.57 -0.24
N ALA A 64 17.95 -17.93 -1.52
CA ALA A 64 18.48 -19.18 -2.07
C ALA A 64 19.97 -19.37 -1.76
N ALA A 65 20.78 -18.30 -1.86
CA ALA A 65 22.21 -18.33 -1.57
C ALA A 65 22.56 -18.71 -0.12
N GLN A 66 21.62 -18.65 0.82
CA GLN A 66 21.82 -19.11 2.20
C GLN A 66 21.56 -20.62 2.39
N TYR A 67 20.78 -21.24 1.50
CA TYR A 67 20.32 -22.63 1.68
C TYR A 67 20.89 -23.61 0.66
N THR A 68 21.31 -23.16 -0.52
CA THR A 68 21.81 -24.04 -1.58
C THR A 68 22.97 -23.44 -2.36
N THR A 69 23.91 -24.28 -2.78
CA THR A 69 24.98 -23.91 -3.71
C THR A 69 24.64 -24.22 -5.17
N GLU A 70 23.56 -24.97 -5.42
CA GLU A 70 23.07 -25.25 -6.77
C GLU A 70 22.59 -23.96 -7.46
N PRO A 71 22.73 -23.83 -8.79
CA PRO A 71 22.27 -22.66 -9.51
C PRO A 71 20.75 -22.55 -9.42
N VAL A 72 20.26 -21.46 -8.84
CA VAL A 72 18.84 -21.13 -8.77
C VAL A 72 18.48 -20.14 -9.86
N ARG A 73 17.43 -20.43 -10.63
CA ARG A 73 16.83 -19.51 -11.60
C ARG A 73 15.40 -19.23 -11.18
N VAL A 74 15.03 -17.96 -11.23
CA VAL A 74 13.70 -17.50 -10.85
C VAL A 74 13.15 -16.64 -11.97
N VAL A 75 11.90 -16.89 -12.36
CA VAL A 75 11.14 -16.01 -13.25
C VAL A 75 9.90 -15.57 -12.51
N VAL A 76 9.78 -14.25 -12.28
CA VAL A 76 8.65 -13.66 -11.56
C VAL A 76 7.81 -12.83 -12.53
N LEU A 77 6.53 -13.15 -12.61
CA LEU A 77 5.51 -12.39 -13.32
C LEU A 77 4.41 -11.94 -12.33
N PRO A 78 3.54 -10.98 -12.69
CA PRO A 78 2.52 -10.47 -11.78
C PRO A 78 1.59 -11.52 -11.17
N THR A 79 1.35 -12.63 -11.88
CA THR A 79 0.39 -13.67 -11.50
C THR A 79 0.99 -15.07 -11.59
N MET A 80 2.32 -15.18 -11.73
CA MET A 80 2.99 -16.46 -11.98
C MET A 80 4.44 -16.41 -11.48
N LEU A 81 4.86 -17.47 -10.82
CA LEU A 81 6.24 -17.65 -10.37
C LEU A 81 6.76 -18.99 -10.90
N MET A 82 7.98 -18.99 -11.43
CA MET A 82 8.69 -20.21 -11.80
C MET A 82 10.04 -20.24 -11.09
N ILE A 83 10.36 -21.38 -10.48
CA ILE A 83 11.65 -21.59 -9.80
C ILE A 83 12.32 -22.84 -10.36
N GLN A 84 13.61 -22.76 -10.57
CA GLN A 84 14.45 -23.89 -10.92
C GLN A 84 15.63 -23.94 -9.95
N VAL A 85 15.90 -25.12 -9.39
CA VAL A 85 17.05 -25.36 -8.52
C VAL A 85 17.88 -26.48 -9.15
N GLY A 86 19.11 -26.17 -9.55
CA GLY A 86 19.96 -27.08 -10.30
C GLY A 86 19.38 -27.39 -11.69
N SER A 87 19.25 -28.68 -12.02
CA SER A 87 18.67 -29.15 -13.28
C SER A 87 17.17 -29.45 -13.22
N LYS A 88 16.55 -29.36 -12.04
CA LYS A 88 15.12 -29.63 -11.84
C LYS A 88 14.32 -28.32 -11.82
N GLY A 89 13.40 -28.18 -12.77
CA GLY A 89 12.38 -27.14 -12.72
C GLY A 89 11.32 -27.51 -11.68
N TYR A 90 11.06 -26.63 -10.74
CA TYR A 90 10.03 -26.79 -9.71
C TYR A 90 8.90 -25.80 -9.99
N GLU A 91 7.77 -26.37 -10.41
CA GLU A 91 6.39 -25.86 -10.42
C GLU A 91 6.10 -24.43 -10.93
N VAL A 92 4.99 -24.34 -11.66
CA VAL A 92 4.31 -23.10 -12.03
C VAL A 92 3.12 -23.00 -11.08
N ASP A 93 3.18 -22.09 -10.12
CA ASP A 93 2.00 -21.73 -9.35
C ASP A 93 1.66 -20.26 -9.60
N GLY A 94 0.36 -20.00 -9.72
CA GLY A 94 -0.17 -18.70 -10.07
C GLY A 94 -1.09 -18.23 -8.97
N SER A 95 -0.71 -17.14 -8.29
CA SER A 95 -1.68 -16.47 -7.41
C SER A 95 -2.50 -15.48 -8.22
N THR A 96 -3.82 -15.60 -8.08
CA THR A 96 -4.80 -14.62 -8.54
C THR A 96 -5.27 -13.71 -7.40
N HIS A 97 -4.67 -13.83 -6.21
CA HIS A 97 -5.10 -13.15 -5.00
C HIS A 97 -4.15 -12.01 -4.63
N ALA A 98 -4.56 -10.75 -4.86
CA ALA A 98 -3.89 -9.59 -4.30
C ALA A 98 -4.45 -9.27 -2.91
N SER A 99 -3.59 -9.00 -1.93
CA SER A 99 -3.96 -8.62 -0.57
C SER A 99 -3.33 -7.29 -0.18
N LEU A 100 -4.18 -6.32 0.17
CA LEU A 100 -3.76 -5.01 0.67
C LEU A 100 -3.58 -4.98 2.20
N GLN A 101 -3.62 -6.13 2.88
CA GLN A 101 -3.51 -6.22 4.32
C GLN A 101 -2.07 -5.97 4.79
N LEU A 102 -1.88 -4.90 5.58
CA LEU A 102 -0.57 -4.48 6.08
C LEU A 102 0.04 -5.46 7.10
N ASP A 103 -0.78 -6.17 7.87
CA ASP A 103 -0.30 -7.19 8.81
C ASP A 103 0.21 -8.45 8.10
N MET A 104 -0.49 -8.91 7.07
CA MET A 104 -0.03 -9.96 6.17
C MET A 104 1.28 -9.56 5.49
N ALA A 105 1.32 -8.37 4.87
CA ALA A 105 2.52 -7.83 4.23
C ALA A 105 3.71 -7.70 5.19
N GLY A 106 3.46 -7.25 6.43
CA GLY A 106 4.50 -7.16 7.45
C GLY A 106 5.04 -8.52 7.90
N ARG A 107 4.17 -9.52 8.08
CA ARG A 107 4.58 -10.88 8.46
C ARG A 107 5.37 -11.58 7.35
N ILE A 108 4.93 -11.46 6.10
CA ILE A 108 5.65 -12.02 4.95
C ILE A 108 7.03 -11.36 4.82
N ASP A 109 7.12 -10.04 5.00
CA ASP A 109 8.40 -9.33 5.00
C ASP A 109 9.33 -9.77 6.14
N ASP A 110 8.80 -9.97 7.34
CA ASP A 110 9.58 -10.48 8.49
C ASP A 110 10.09 -11.91 8.22
N ILE A 111 9.24 -12.82 7.70
CA ILE A 111 9.63 -14.19 7.35
C ILE A 111 10.71 -14.19 6.25
N ALA A 112 10.50 -13.43 5.17
CA ALA A 112 11.47 -13.32 4.09
C ALA A 112 12.80 -12.68 4.56
N SER A 113 12.76 -11.80 5.57
CA SER A 113 13.97 -11.24 6.19
C SER A 113 14.73 -12.26 7.03
N LEU A 114 14.04 -13.15 7.75
CA LEU A 114 14.66 -14.27 8.46
C LEU A 114 15.28 -15.27 7.48
N ALA A 115 14.56 -15.57 6.40
CA ALA A 115 15.05 -16.47 5.35
C ALA A 115 16.31 -15.90 4.68
N ALA A 116 16.35 -14.59 4.40
CA ALA A 116 17.49 -13.94 3.75
C ALA A 116 18.81 -13.98 4.55
N VAL A 117 18.75 -14.32 5.85
CA VAL A 117 19.91 -14.51 6.72
C VAL A 117 20.09 -15.95 7.19
N GLY A 118 19.34 -16.91 6.63
CA GLY A 118 19.44 -18.33 7.01
C GLY A 118 18.87 -18.66 8.39
N ALA A 119 18.05 -17.79 8.98
CA ALA A 119 17.62 -17.90 10.38
C ALA A 119 16.26 -18.62 10.58
N ILE A 120 15.76 -19.31 9.55
CA ILE A 120 14.52 -20.09 9.60
C ILE A 120 14.72 -21.35 8.74
N THR A 121 14.17 -22.50 9.14
CA THR A 121 14.28 -23.71 8.31
C THR A 121 13.30 -23.63 7.12
N PRO A 122 13.56 -24.32 6.00
CA PRO A 122 12.63 -24.31 4.86
C PRO A 122 11.21 -24.76 5.23
N THR A 123 11.09 -25.81 6.04
CA THR A 123 9.79 -26.33 6.50
C THR A 123 9.06 -25.34 7.41
N ASP A 124 9.77 -24.71 8.34
CA ASP A 124 9.18 -23.69 9.22
C ASP A 124 8.77 -22.43 8.45
N ALA A 125 9.54 -22.05 7.42
CA ALA A 125 9.22 -20.91 6.57
C ALA A 125 7.94 -21.15 5.77
N VAL A 126 7.77 -22.34 5.18
CA VAL A 126 6.53 -22.74 4.49
C VAL A 126 5.34 -22.67 5.46
N ALA A 127 5.44 -23.29 6.63
CA ALA A 127 4.38 -23.28 7.63
C ALA A 127 4.06 -21.86 8.13
N ALA A 128 5.07 -21.00 8.30
CA ALA A 128 4.89 -19.61 8.71
C ALA A 128 4.20 -18.77 7.64
N ILE A 129 4.52 -18.98 6.35
CA ILE A 129 3.85 -18.31 5.22
C ILE A 129 2.40 -18.78 5.10
N GLU A 130 2.13 -20.08 5.20
CA GLU A 130 0.76 -20.60 5.16
C GLU A 130 -0.09 -20.04 6.31
N ALA A 131 0.48 -19.97 7.52
CA ALA A 131 -0.15 -19.32 8.66
C ALA A 131 -0.37 -17.81 8.43
N ALA A 132 0.56 -17.13 7.74
CA ALA A 132 0.43 -15.71 7.38
C ALA A 132 -0.65 -15.46 6.32
N ARG A 133 -0.84 -16.37 5.36
CA ARG A 133 -1.84 -16.27 4.29
C ARG A 133 -3.26 -16.59 4.78
N THR A 134 -3.39 -17.46 5.78
CA THR A 134 -4.68 -17.85 6.38
C THR A 134 -5.11 -16.97 7.56
N LEU A 135 -4.29 -15.96 7.91
CA LEU A 135 -4.57 -15.05 9.00
C LEU A 135 -5.85 -14.25 8.74
N ARG A 136 -6.78 -14.30 9.70
CA ARG A 136 -7.99 -13.49 9.62
C ARG A 136 -7.63 -12.02 9.78
N PRO A 137 -8.22 -11.11 8.97
CA PRO A 137 -8.03 -9.68 9.14
C PRO A 137 -8.32 -9.28 10.57
N ARG A 138 -7.45 -8.44 11.14
CA ARG A 138 -7.59 -7.94 12.50
C ARG A 138 -8.93 -7.23 12.75
N PHE A 139 -9.43 -6.53 11.74
CA PHE A 139 -10.69 -5.81 11.79
C PHE A 139 -11.73 -6.48 10.89
N GLY A 140 -12.94 -6.68 11.42
CA GLY A 140 -14.05 -7.25 10.67
C GLY A 140 -14.57 -6.31 9.57
N PRO A 141 -15.45 -6.79 8.68
CA PRO A 141 -15.90 -6.07 7.49
C PRO A 141 -16.51 -4.71 7.82
N VAL A 142 -17.33 -4.62 8.87
CA VAL A 142 -17.95 -3.36 9.32
C VAL A 142 -16.90 -2.33 9.73
N LEU A 143 -15.91 -2.76 10.50
CA LEU A 143 -14.87 -1.87 10.99
C LEU A 143 -13.91 -1.46 9.87
N THR A 144 -13.65 -2.34 8.89
CA THR A 144 -12.93 -1.99 7.65
C THR A 144 -13.67 -0.91 6.87
N THR A 145 -15.00 -0.99 6.71
CA THR A 145 -15.81 0.04 6.05
C THR A 145 -15.77 1.37 6.81
N ILE A 146 -15.86 1.33 8.15
CA ILE A 146 -15.71 2.53 8.98
C ILE A 146 -14.30 3.12 8.85
N GLY A 147 -13.26 2.28 8.85
CA GLY A 147 -11.88 2.70 8.64
C GLY A 147 -11.69 3.37 7.27
N TYR A 148 -12.33 2.83 6.23
CA TYR A 148 -12.32 3.45 4.91
C TYR A 148 -12.99 4.82 4.92
N ALA A 149 -14.16 4.95 5.56
CA ALA A 149 -14.85 6.24 5.68
C ALA A 149 -14.02 7.29 6.44
N ILE A 150 -13.35 6.90 7.54
CA ILE A 150 -12.42 7.77 8.26
C ILE A 150 -11.26 8.20 7.34
N THR A 151 -10.72 7.26 6.55
CA THR A 151 -9.67 7.55 5.57
C THR A 151 -10.14 8.57 4.53
N THR A 152 -11.35 8.39 4.00
CA THR A 152 -11.99 9.32 3.04
C THR A 152 -12.14 10.72 3.63
N VAL A 153 -12.56 10.85 4.89
CA VAL A 153 -12.62 12.15 5.58
C VAL A 153 -11.23 12.77 5.66
N GLY A 154 -10.22 12.00 6.07
CA GLY A 154 -8.83 12.47 6.13
C GLY A 154 -8.30 12.95 4.79
N PHE A 155 -8.54 12.21 3.70
CA PHE A 155 -8.16 12.62 2.35
C PHE A 155 -8.93 13.85 1.88
N GLY A 156 -10.22 13.95 2.21
CA GLY A 156 -11.02 15.13 1.96
C GLY A 156 -10.45 16.37 2.64
N MET A 157 -10.02 16.25 3.90
CA MET A 157 -9.33 17.33 4.62
C MET A 157 -8.00 17.73 3.98
N VAL A 158 -7.29 16.82 3.29
CA VAL A 158 -6.05 17.16 2.56
C VAL A 158 -6.34 17.88 1.25
N ILE A 159 -7.38 17.46 0.50
CA ILE A 159 -7.72 18.02 -0.81
C ILE A 159 -8.50 19.34 -0.69
N ASN A 160 -9.55 19.35 0.13
CA ASN A 160 -10.44 20.49 0.31
C ASN A 160 -10.91 20.58 1.77
N PRO A 161 -10.13 21.22 2.66
CA PRO A 161 -10.44 21.31 4.08
C PRO A 161 -11.61 22.29 4.31
N THR A 162 -12.86 21.84 4.13
CA THR A 162 -14.07 22.61 4.49
C THR A 162 -14.91 21.85 5.51
N TRP A 163 -15.53 22.57 6.45
CA TRP A 163 -16.42 21.95 7.45
C TRP A 163 -17.69 21.35 6.82
N ALA A 164 -18.17 21.95 5.74
CA ALA A 164 -19.39 21.54 5.06
C ALA A 164 -19.25 20.19 4.33
N SER A 165 -18.04 19.85 3.86
CA SER A 165 -17.80 18.63 3.08
C SER A 165 -17.51 17.40 3.95
N LEU A 166 -17.11 17.56 5.23
CA LEU A 166 -16.77 16.43 6.11
C LEU A 166 -17.89 15.38 6.26
N PRO A 167 -19.16 15.76 6.49
CA PRO A 167 -20.25 14.78 6.54
C PRO A 167 -20.44 14.06 5.19
N GLY A 168 -20.24 14.77 4.09
CA GLY A 168 -20.28 14.22 2.74
C GLY A 168 -19.19 13.17 2.52
N TYR A 169 -17.95 13.48 2.90
CA TYR A 169 -16.83 12.54 2.84
C TYR A 169 -17.06 11.30 3.69
N LEU A 170 -17.60 11.46 4.89
CA LEU A 170 -17.94 10.33 5.75
C LEU A 170 -19.01 9.44 5.11
N PHE A 171 -20.08 10.04 4.58
CA PHE A 171 -21.17 9.32 3.91
C PHE A 171 -20.69 8.58 2.65
N LEU A 172 -20.01 9.28 1.75
CA LEU A 172 -19.49 8.69 0.51
C LEU A 172 -18.45 7.60 0.78
N GLY A 173 -17.60 7.81 1.79
CA GLY A 173 -16.65 6.81 2.25
C GLY A 173 -17.33 5.54 2.79
N LEU A 174 -18.42 5.67 3.56
CA LEU A 174 -19.20 4.51 4.00
C LEU A 174 -19.82 3.75 2.82
N VAL A 175 -20.35 4.47 1.82
CA VAL A 175 -20.95 3.88 0.63
C VAL A 175 -19.91 3.09 -0.17
N VAL A 176 -18.78 3.70 -0.53
CA VAL A 176 -17.74 3.01 -1.30
C VAL A 176 -17.10 1.89 -0.49
N GLY A 177 -16.82 2.12 0.79
CA GLY A 177 -16.31 1.08 1.68
C GLY A 177 -17.27 -0.11 1.79
N GLY A 178 -18.58 0.14 1.70
CA GLY A 178 -19.61 -0.90 1.60
C GLY A 178 -19.58 -1.63 0.26
N ILE A 179 -19.51 -0.91 -0.86
CA ILE A 179 -19.43 -1.48 -2.22
C ILE A 179 -18.19 -2.40 -2.33
N VAL A 180 -17.02 -1.92 -1.91
CA VAL A 180 -15.78 -2.71 -1.92
C VAL A 180 -15.92 -3.95 -1.05
N GLN A 181 -16.52 -3.83 0.13
CA GLN A 181 -16.68 -4.94 1.06
C GLN A 181 -17.69 -6.00 0.55
N LEU A 182 -18.74 -5.58 -0.14
CA LEU A 182 -19.73 -6.45 -0.78
C LEU A 182 -19.20 -7.13 -2.05
N GLY A 183 -18.23 -6.52 -2.74
CA GLY A 183 -17.56 -7.08 -3.90
C GLY A 183 -16.55 -8.19 -3.57
N ARG A 184 -15.96 -8.19 -2.37
CA ARG A 184 -14.92 -9.15 -1.95
C ARG A 184 -15.27 -10.63 -2.17
N PRO A 185 -16.50 -11.12 -1.88
CA PRO A 185 -16.86 -12.51 -2.10
C PRO A 185 -17.00 -12.90 -3.58
N PHE A 186 -17.06 -11.93 -4.51
CA PHE A 186 -17.37 -12.15 -5.92
C PHE A 186 -16.26 -11.59 -6.83
N PRO A 187 -15.13 -12.30 -7.01
CA PRO A 187 -14.01 -11.84 -7.83
C PRO A 187 -14.37 -11.47 -9.27
N GLY A 188 -15.42 -12.09 -9.83
CA GLY A 188 -15.94 -11.77 -11.16
C GLY A 188 -16.52 -10.35 -11.30
N LEU A 189 -16.85 -9.68 -10.18
CA LEU A 189 -17.34 -8.29 -10.19
C LEU A 189 -16.21 -7.26 -10.11
N ASN A 190 -14.96 -7.67 -9.84
CA ASN A 190 -13.83 -6.75 -9.71
C ASN A 190 -13.68 -5.78 -10.88
N PRO A 191 -13.86 -6.19 -12.15
CA PRO A 191 -13.80 -5.25 -13.29
C PRO A 191 -14.90 -4.20 -13.29
N MET A 192 -16.06 -4.47 -12.67
CA MET A 192 -17.21 -3.54 -12.64
C MET A 192 -17.17 -2.61 -11.43
N LEU A 193 -16.42 -2.95 -10.38
CA LEU A 193 -16.36 -2.18 -9.13
C LEU A 193 -15.97 -0.71 -9.32
N PRO A 194 -14.94 -0.34 -10.12
CA PRO A 194 -14.58 1.06 -10.31
C PRO A 194 -15.71 1.86 -10.97
N THR A 195 -16.31 1.32 -12.03
CA THR A 195 -17.41 1.99 -12.74
C THR A 195 -18.61 2.18 -11.83
N LEU A 196 -19.06 1.13 -11.13
CA LEU A 196 -20.20 1.21 -10.22
C LEU A 196 -19.95 2.19 -9.06
N SER A 197 -18.77 2.11 -8.45
CA SER A 197 -18.39 3.01 -7.35
C SER A 197 -18.34 4.45 -7.81
N ALA A 198 -17.71 4.72 -8.96
CA ALA A 198 -17.64 6.06 -9.53
C ALA A 198 -19.03 6.61 -9.86
N THR A 199 -19.89 5.84 -10.53
CA THR A 199 -21.25 6.29 -10.86
C THR A 199 -22.06 6.60 -9.60
N ILE A 200 -22.08 5.70 -8.62
CA ILE A 200 -22.85 5.88 -7.39
C ILE A 200 -22.32 7.09 -6.60
N VAL A 201 -21.01 7.20 -6.42
CA VAL A 201 -20.39 8.32 -5.71
C VAL A 201 -20.68 9.63 -6.40
N THR A 202 -20.56 9.70 -7.72
CA THR A 202 -20.83 10.93 -8.47
C THR A 202 -22.30 11.35 -8.34
N VAL A 203 -23.25 10.42 -8.42
CA VAL A 203 -24.68 10.72 -8.21
C VAL A 203 -24.93 11.23 -6.79
N LEU A 204 -24.42 10.51 -5.79
CA LEU A 204 -24.62 10.87 -4.39
C LEU A 204 -23.92 12.17 -4.00
N ALA A 205 -22.72 12.43 -4.52
CA ALA A 205 -22.00 13.68 -4.32
C ALA A 205 -22.84 14.85 -4.82
N THR A 206 -23.32 14.77 -6.07
CA THR A 206 -24.13 15.82 -6.69
C THR A 206 -25.43 16.08 -5.93
N TRP A 207 -26.11 15.05 -5.41
CA TRP A 207 -27.39 15.21 -4.73
C TRP A 207 -27.29 15.61 -3.25
N PHE A 208 -26.26 15.15 -2.54
CA PHE A 208 -26.24 15.23 -1.07
C PHE A 208 -25.06 16.00 -0.48
N VAL A 209 -24.04 16.36 -1.27
CA VAL A 209 -22.84 17.04 -0.75
C VAL A 209 -22.85 18.51 -1.14
N ALA A 210 -22.91 19.37 -0.12
CA ALA A 210 -22.68 20.80 -0.26
C ALA A 210 -21.23 21.04 -0.75
N ASP A 211 -21.02 22.03 -1.61
CA ASP A 211 -19.76 22.30 -2.36
C ASP A 211 -19.50 21.45 -3.63
N THR A 212 -20.46 20.66 -4.12
CA THR A 212 -20.27 19.94 -5.40
C THR A 212 -20.24 20.85 -6.63
N ALA A 213 -20.71 22.09 -6.48
CA ALA A 213 -20.78 23.09 -7.55
C ALA A 213 -19.44 23.77 -7.83
N HIS A 214 -19.16 24.07 -9.11
CA HIS A 214 -17.97 24.77 -9.62
C HIS A 214 -16.62 24.15 -9.20
N ASP A 215 -15.97 23.43 -10.12
CA ASP A 215 -14.65 22.76 -9.97
C ASP A 215 -14.46 21.85 -8.72
N GLY A 216 -15.51 21.71 -7.90
CA GLY A 216 -15.52 20.98 -6.64
C GLY A 216 -15.89 19.51 -6.78
N LEU A 217 -16.57 19.09 -7.85
CA LEU A 217 -17.02 17.71 -8.03
C LEU A 217 -15.84 16.72 -7.94
N LEU A 218 -14.76 16.96 -8.68
CA LEU A 218 -13.56 16.11 -8.61
C LEU A 218 -12.95 16.08 -7.21
N ARG A 219 -12.92 17.23 -6.51
CA ARG A 219 -12.42 17.33 -5.12
C ARG A 219 -13.31 16.59 -4.11
N VAL A 220 -14.60 16.45 -4.41
CA VAL A 220 -15.57 15.75 -3.57
C VAL A 220 -15.54 14.24 -3.82
N ILE A 221 -15.45 13.81 -5.09
CA ILE A 221 -15.48 12.38 -5.45
C ILE A 221 -14.10 11.72 -5.38
N ALA A 222 -13.00 12.46 -5.47
CA ALA A 222 -11.66 11.89 -5.40
C ALA A 222 -11.39 11.15 -4.08
N PRO A 223 -11.56 11.75 -2.88
CA PRO A 223 -11.33 11.06 -1.61
C PRO A 223 -12.06 9.70 -1.45
N PRO A 224 -13.37 9.58 -1.74
CA PRO A 224 -14.07 8.31 -1.61
C PRO A 224 -13.71 7.30 -2.69
N LEU A 225 -13.17 7.70 -3.84
CA LEU A 225 -12.78 6.79 -4.92
C LEU A 225 -11.34 6.31 -4.83
N VAL A 226 -10.54 6.79 -3.86
CA VAL A 226 -9.12 6.44 -3.74
C VAL A 226 -8.89 4.92 -3.72
N ALA A 227 -9.70 4.11 -3.01
CA ALA A 227 -9.54 2.65 -3.02
C ALA A 227 -9.79 1.98 -4.37
N THR A 228 -10.53 2.63 -5.27
CA THR A 228 -10.82 2.12 -6.62
C THR A 228 -9.83 2.62 -7.66
N LEU A 229 -8.92 3.53 -7.28
CA LEU A 229 -7.85 3.97 -8.17
C LEU A 229 -6.81 2.85 -8.30
N PRO A 230 -6.40 2.51 -9.54
CA PRO A 230 -5.36 1.51 -9.80
C PRO A 230 -3.94 2.08 -9.56
N GLY A 231 -3.77 2.91 -8.53
CA GLY A 231 -2.53 3.65 -8.28
C GLY A 231 -1.32 2.75 -8.03
N MET A 232 -1.52 1.65 -7.30
CA MET A 232 -0.48 0.64 -7.06
C MET A 232 -0.05 -0.04 -8.36
N ALA A 233 -1.01 -0.50 -9.19
CA ALA A 233 -0.72 -1.15 -10.47
C ALA A 233 0.05 -0.21 -11.41
N LEU A 234 -0.34 1.07 -11.49
CA LEU A 234 0.35 2.06 -12.32
C LEU A 234 1.76 2.34 -11.82
N THR A 235 1.94 2.49 -10.50
CA THR A 235 3.23 2.80 -9.89
C THR A 235 4.21 1.63 -10.01
N ILE A 236 3.76 0.43 -9.64
CA ILE A 236 4.57 -0.80 -9.76
C ILE A 236 4.88 -1.07 -11.23
N GLY A 237 3.88 -0.92 -12.13
CA GLY A 237 4.07 -1.14 -13.55
C GLY A 237 5.10 -0.19 -14.17
N ALA A 238 5.07 1.10 -13.80
CA ALA A 238 6.08 2.07 -14.21
C ALA A 238 7.47 1.75 -13.65
N MET A 239 7.57 1.37 -12.37
CA MET A 239 8.83 0.94 -11.76
C MET A 239 9.41 -0.31 -12.43
N GLU A 240 8.56 -1.27 -12.78
CA GLU A 240 8.94 -2.49 -13.49
C GLU A 240 9.44 -2.19 -14.91
N LEU A 241 8.75 -1.32 -15.65
CA LEU A 241 9.26 -0.87 -16.95
C LEU A 241 10.62 -0.17 -16.84
N ALA A 242 10.80 0.68 -15.83
CA ALA A 242 12.08 1.33 -15.57
C ALA A 242 13.19 0.34 -15.20
N ALA A 243 12.83 -0.79 -14.59
CA ALA A 243 13.72 -1.90 -14.29
C ALA A 243 13.86 -2.92 -15.45
N SER A 244 13.41 -2.58 -16.67
CA SER A 244 13.41 -3.45 -17.85
C SER A 244 12.57 -4.74 -17.71
N GLN A 245 11.64 -4.79 -16.76
CA GLN A 245 10.66 -5.88 -16.59
C GLN A 245 9.45 -5.65 -17.51
N LEU A 246 9.68 -5.75 -18.82
CA LEU A 246 8.72 -5.31 -19.86
C LEU A 246 7.35 -6.00 -19.79
N ILE A 247 7.33 -7.32 -19.62
CA ILE A 247 6.08 -8.11 -19.59
C ILE A 247 5.23 -7.70 -18.38
N SER A 248 5.86 -7.73 -17.20
CA SER A 248 5.23 -7.39 -15.92
C SER A 248 4.76 -5.95 -15.90
N GLY A 249 5.65 -5.00 -16.23
CA GLY A 249 5.37 -3.58 -16.23
C GLY A 249 4.27 -3.18 -17.22
N SER A 250 4.32 -3.69 -18.45
CA SER A 250 3.30 -3.39 -19.46
C SER A 250 1.94 -3.94 -19.07
N SER A 251 1.87 -5.17 -18.56
CA SER A 251 0.59 -5.79 -18.15
C SER A 251 -0.10 -5.03 -17.01
N ARG A 252 0.65 -4.62 -15.97
CA ARG A 252 0.12 -3.81 -14.87
C ARG A 252 -0.30 -2.41 -15.31
N LEU A 253 0.45 -1.78 -16.22
CA LEU A 253 0.09 -0.47 -16.76
C LEU A 253 -1.17 -0.52 -17.61
N VAL A 254 -1.29 -1.49 -18.54
CA VAL A 254 -2.49 -1.66 -19.35
C VAL A 254 -3.70 -1.95 -18.46
N TYR A 255 -3.54 -2.83 -17.45
CA TYR A 255 -4.58 -3.06 -16.45
C TYR A 255 -4.99 -1.77 -15.74
N GLY A 256 -4.04 -1.00 -15.24
CA GLY A 256 -4.31 0.26 -14.56
C GLY A 256 -4.97 1.31 -15.47
N MET A 257 -4.54 1.43 -16.72
CA MET A 257 -5.15 2.34 -17.70
C MET A 257 -6.60 1.93 -18.02
N ALA A 258 -6.88 0.63 -18.17
CA ALA A 258 -8.24 0.14 -18.37
C ALA A 258 -9.14 0.44 -17.17
N GLN A 259 -8.63 0.23 -15.94
CA GLN A 259 -9.34 0.53 -14.70
C GLN A 259 -9.62 2.05 -14.55
N LEU A 260 -8.66 2.91 -14.91
CA LEU A 260 -8.89 4.36 -14.98
C LEU A 260 -9.96 4.73 -16.01
N GLY A 261 -9.94 4.12 -17.21
CA GLY A 261 -10.96 4.35 -18.23
C GLY A 261 -12.36 3.96 -17.75
N LEU A 262 -12.49 2.84 -17.05
CA LEU A 262 -13.74 2.39 -16.44
C LEU A 262 -14.22 3.31 -15.32
N LEU A 263 -13.31 3.88 -14.54
CA LEU A 263 -13.61 4.86 -13.50
C LEU A 263 -14.11 6.17 -14.13
N VAL A 264 -13.40 6.70 -15.13
CA VAL A 264 -13.82 7.91 -15.87
C VAL A 264 -15.18 7.71 -16.53
N PHE A 265 -15.41 6.55 -17.15
CA PHE A 265 -16.71 6.18 -17.70
C PHE A 265 -17.80 6.18 -16.62
N GLY A 266 -17.51 5.62 -15.44
CA GLY A 266 -18.44 5.62 -14.31
C GLY A 266 -18.79 7.04 -13.82
N VAL A 267 -17.81 7.93 -13.72
CA VAL A 267 -18.04 9.36 -13.40
C VAL A 267 -18.91 10.01 -14.46
N ALA A 268 -18.62 9.81 -15.75
CA ALA A 268 -19.40 10.37 -16.85
C ALA A 268 -20.87 9.91 -16.82
N LEU A 269 -21.12 8.63 -16.57
CA LEU A 269 -22.48 8.11 -16.35
C LEU A 269 -23.14 8.75 -15.13
N GLY A 270 -22.39 8.89 -14.03
CA GLY A 270 -22.91 9.51 -12.81
C GLY A 270 -23.35 10.95 -13.01
N VAL A 271 -22.58 11.75 -13.75
CA VAL A 271 -22.94 13.13 -14.10
C VAL A 271 -24.22 13.17 -14.95
N GLN A 272 -24.33 12.29 -15.96
CA GLN A 272 -25.53 12.23 -16.80
C GLN A 272 -26.79 11.87 -16.00
N ILE A 273 -26.69 10.97 -15.01
CA ILE A 273 -27.81 10.57 -14.15
C ILE A 273 -28.15 11.67 -13.15
N ALA A 274 -27.15 12.33 -12.57
CA ALA A 274 -27.33 13.28 -11.48
C ALA A 274 -28.01 14.58 -11.91
N GLY A 275 -27.84 14.99 -13.18
CA GLY A 275 -28.40 16.23 -13.73
C GLY A 275 -27.59 17.49 -13.40
N GLU A 276 -28.24 18.66 -13.46
CA GLU A 276 -27.56 19.94 -13.23
C GLU A 276 -27.09 20.12 -11.79
N VAL A 277 -25.85 20.55 -11.62
CA VAL A 277 -25.27 20.89 -10.33
C VAL A 277 -25.63 22.34 -10.00
N TYR A 278 -26.44 22.56 -8.97
CA TYR A 278 -26.81 23.92 -8.55
C TYR A 278 -25.59 24.69 -8.03
N PRO A 279 -25.32 25.92 -8.51
CA PRO A 279 -24.26 26.77 -7.99
C PRO A 279 -24.36 26.93 -6.47
N GLN A 280 -23.27 26.63 -5.75
CA GLN A 280 -23.16 26.84 -4.31
C GLN A 280 -22.04 27.84 -4.02
N SER A 281 -22.23 28.64 -2.97
CA SER A 281 -21.18 29.54 -2.49
C SER A 281 -20.04 28.72 -1.87
N PRO A 282 -18.77 29.05 -2.14
CA PRO A 282 -17.64 28.34 -1.55
C PRO A 282 -17.70 28.36 -0.02
N SER A 283 -17.63 27.18 0.60
CA SER A 283 -17.58 27.06 2.06
C SER A 283 -16.26 27.57 2.65
N ALA A 284 -16.32 28.01 3.91
CA ALA A 284 -15.14 28.48 4.62
C ALA A 284 -14.09 27.37 4.77
N GLN A 285 -12.85 27.67 4.35
CA GLN A 285 -11.71 26.78 4.50
C GLN A 285 -11.24 26.72 5.96
N MET A 286 -10.83 25.54 6.39
CA MET A 286 -10.20 25.34 7.70
C MET A 286 -8.79 25.95 7.70
N GLY A 287 -8.29 26.31 8.89
CA GLY A 287 -6.93 26.83 9.03
C GLY A 287 -5.85 25.79 8.72
N THR A 288 -4.58 26.21 8.72
CA THR A 288 -3.41 25.35 8.47
C THR A 288 -3.27 24.17 9.46
N TRP A 289 -3.91 24.27 10.63
CA TRP A 289 -4.00 23.17 11.59
C TRP A 289 -4.68 21.91 11.03
N SER A 290 -5.54 22.08 10.02
CA SER A 290 -6.31 20.99 9.38
C SER A 290 -5.41 19.91 8.81
N LEU A 291 -4.26 20.27 8.22
CA LEU A 291 -3.29 19.32 7.69
C LEU A 291 -2.77 18.36 8.78
N TYR A 292 -2.44 18.88 9.96
CA TYR A 292 -1.94 18.05 11.06
C TYR A 292 -3.01 17.12 11.63
N VAL A 293 -4.25 17.59 11.69
CA VAL A 293 -5.39 16.74 12.08
C VAL A 293 -5.67 15.69 11.00
N ALA A 294 -5.61 16.07 9.72
CA ALA A 294 -5.79 15.16 8.60
C ALA A 294 -4.77 14.01 8.64
N ILE A 295 -3.49 14.30 8.92
CA ILE A 295 -2.45 13.26 9.09
C ILE A 295 -2.88 12.21 10.12
N VAL A 296 -3.40 12.63 11.28
CA VAL A 296 -3.84 11.71 12.34
C VAL A 296 -5.09 10.93 11.92
N VAL A 297 -6.06 11.61 11.31
CA VAL A 297 -7.31 11.00 10.82
C VAL A 297 -7.03 9.95 9.75
N VAL A 298 -6.21 10.29 8.74
CA VAL A 298 -5.77 9.36 7.69
C VAL A 298 -5.04 8.16 8.30
N ALA A 299 -4.12 8.38 9.23
CA ALA A 299 -3.38 7.29 9.87
C ALA A 299 -4.29 6.32 10.64
N ILE A 300 -5.29 6.84 11.37
CA ILE A 300 -6.29 6.01 12.06
C ILE A 300 -7.13 5.25 11.05
N GLY A 301 -7.62 5.92 10.01
CA GLY A 301 -8.39 5.32 8.93
C GLY A 301 -7.64 4.19 8.25
N LEU A 302 -6.42 4.43 7.74
CA LEU A 302 -5.58 3.44 7.08
C LEU A 302 -5.18 2.29 8.01
N ASN A 303 -4.89 2.58 9.29
CA ASN A 303 -4.59 1.55 10.28
C ASN A 303 -5.76 0.56 10.42
N ILE A 304 -7.01 1.04 10.35
CA ILE A 304 -8.20 0.19 10.43
C ILE A 304 -8.51 -0.46 9.07
N TYR A 305 -8.54 0.33 8.00
CA TYR A 305 -8.91 -0.10 6.65
C TYR A 305 -7.97 -1.19 6.11
N LEU A 306 -6.66 -0.97 6.24
CA LEU A 306 -5.63 -1.90 5.75
C LEU A 306 -5.19 -2.93 6.80
N SER A 307 -5.87 -3.02 7.95
CA SER A 307 -5.53 -3.96 9.05
C SER A 307 -4.06 -3.90 9.47
N ALA A 308 -3.61 -2.72 9.88
CA ALA A 308 -2.22 -2.54 10.26
C ALA A 308 -1.80 -3.37 11.49
N PRO A 309 -0.52 -3.80 11.56
CA PRO A 309 0.03 -4.52 12.71
C PRO A 309 -0.23 -3.79 14.03
N GLN A 310 -0.34 -4.54 15.12
CA GLN A 310 -0.49 -3.93 16.45
C GLN A 310 0.70 -3.01 16.76
N ARG A 311 0.43 -1.88 17.42
CA ARG A 311 1.44 -0.88 17.83
C ARG A 311 2.16 -0.16 16.67
N SER A 312 1.68 -0.31 15.43
CA SER A 312 2.25 0.38 14.24
C SER A 312 1.75 1.82 14.05
N LEU A 313 0.58 2.17 14.62
CA LEU A 313 -0.06 3.49 14.45
C LEU A 313 0.88 4.70 14.59
N PRO A 314 1.74 4.86 15.63
CA PRO A 314 2.61 6.03 15.73
C PRO A 314 3.63 6.12 14.59
N TRP A 315 4.08 4.97 14.06
CA TRP A 315 4.99 4.92 12.92
C TRP A 315 4.28 5.21 11.60
N ILE A 316 3.02 4.79 11.47
CA ILE A 316 2.16 5.15 10.35
C ILE A 316 1.89 6.66 10.34
N VAL A 317 1.54 7.25 11.49
CA VAL A 317 1.39 8.71 11.65
C VAL A 317 2.67 9.42 11.24
N ALA A 318 3.83 8.94 11.72
CA ALA A 318 5.12 9.57 11.39
C ALA A 318 5.46 9.46 9.90
N ALA A 319 5.22 8.31 9.27
CA ALA A 319 5.47 8.12 7.83
C ALA A 319 4.58 9.04 6.99
N ILE A 320 3.29 9.14 7.33
CA ILE A 320 2.34 10.03 6.65
C ILE A 320 2.70 11.50 6.90
N ALA A 321 3.14 11.85 8.12
CA ALA A 321 3.60 13.20 8.43
C ALA A 321 4.82 13.59 7.60
N VAL A 322 5.83 12.71 7.49
CA VAL A 322 7.01 12.94 6.63
C VAL A 322 6.60 13.17 5.18
N ALA A 323 5.65 12.37 4.68
CA ALA A 323 5.14 12.49 3.32
C ALA A 323 4.44 13.84 3.08
N LEU A 324 3.39 14.14 3.87
CA LEU A 324 2.49 15.27 3.65
C LEU A 324 3.10 16.61 4.07
N VAL A 325 3.86 16.65 5.16
CA VAL A 325 4.59 17.87 5.56
C VAL A 325 5.73 18.13 4.58
N GLY A 326 6.46 17.09 4.16
CA GLY A 326 7.49 17.20 3.13
C GLY A 326 6.93 17.75 1.81
N GLN A 327 5.79 17.22 1.38
CA GLN A 327 5.06 17.73 0.22
C GLN A 327 4.60 19.18 0.41
N SER A 328 4.00 19.52 1.55
CA SER A 328 3.50 20.87 1.83
C SER A 328 4.64 21.91 1.82
N LEU A 329 5.79 21.58 2.40
CA LEU A 329 6.97 22.44 2.40
C LEU A 329 7.57 22.57 0.99
N ALA A 330 7.61 21.49 0.22
CA ALA A 330 8.05 21.55 -1.17
C ALA A 330 7.08 22.40 -2.02
N GLY A 331 5.78 22.32 -1.76
CA GLY A 331 4.75 23.08 -2.46
C GLY A 331 4.89 24.60 -2.36
N THR A 332 5.70 25.13 -1.43
CA THR A 332 6.00 26.57 -1.37
C THR A 332 7.01 27.03 -2.41
N VAL A 333 7.76 26.11 -3.02
CA VAL A 333 8.85 26.42 -3.97
C VAL A 333 8.71 25.73 -5.34
N MET A 334 7.87 24.70 -5.44
CA MET A 334 7.66 23.95 -6.67
C MET A 334 6.18 23.68 -6.89
N SER A 335 5.80 23.39 -8.14
CA SER A 335 4.42 23.01 -8.47
C SER A 335 4.00 21.78 -7.66
N ALA A 336 2.70 21.61 -7.48
CA ALA A 336 2.15 20.51 -6.71
C ALA A 336 2.64 19.12 -7.20
N ALA A 337 2.82 18.89 -8.51
CA ALA A 337 3.32 17.62 -9.06
C ALA A 337 4.71 17.23 -8.55
N HIS A 338 5.64 18.16 -8.62
CA HIS A 338 6.99 17.98 -8.11
C HIS A 338 7.02 17.90 -6.57
N SER A 339 6.11 18.60 -5.88
CA SER A 339 6.05 18.58 -4.41
C SER A 339 5.65 17.20 -3.85
N GLY A 340 4.72 16.49 -4.50
CA GLY A 340 4.35 15.13 -4.12
C GLY A 340 5.50 14.14 -4.28
N PHE A 341 6.31 14.31 -5.33
CA PHE A 341 7.53 13.52 -5.54
C PHE A 341 8.55 13.71 -4.41
N VAL A 342 8.72 14.94 -3.91
CA VAL A 342 9.59 15.18 -2.74
C VAL A 342 9.08 14.44 -1.52
N GLY A 343 7.76 14.48 -1.26
CA GLY A 343 7.14 13.71 -0.18
C GLY A 343 7.43 12.20 -0.31
N ALA A 344 7.28 11.64 -1.51
CA ALA A 344 7.57 10.23 -1.78
C ALA A 344 9.04 9.87 -1.53
N ILE A 345 9.99 10.69 -2.00
CA ILE A 345 11.43 10.48 -1.77
C ILE A 345 11.76 10.49 -0.28
N LEU A 346 11.19 11.40 0.51
CA LEU A 346 11.51 11.53 1.93
C LEU A 346 11.04 10.32 2.75
N VAL A 347 9.93 9.71 2.36
CA VAL A 347 9.34 8.54 3.04
C VAL A 347 10.26 7.32 2.96
N VAL A 348 10.96 7.12 1.85
CA VAL A 348 11.80 5.93 1.63
C VAL A 348 12.92 5.80 2.68
N PRO A 349 13.86 6.77 2.82
CA PRO A 349 14.92 6.68 3.81
C PRO A 349 14.37 6.70 5.24
N PHE A 350 13.28 7.45 5.49
CA PHE A 350 12.61 7.43 6.79
C PHE A 350 12.15 6.02 7.16
N SER A 351 11.41 5.35 6.27
CA SER A 351 10.87 4.02 6.49
C SER A 351 11.98 2.97 6.64
N MET A 352 13.05 3.07 5.84
CA MET A 352 14.21 2.18 5.92
C MET A 352 14.99 2.32 7.24
N VAL A 353 15.11 3.54 7.77
CA VAL A 353 15.76 3.78 9.07
C VAL A 353 14.83 3.39 10.22
N ALA A 354 13.57 3.78 10.16
CA ALA A 354 12.56 3.47 11.16
C ALA A 354 12.37 1.96 11.34
N ALA A 355 12.35 1.18 10.25
CA ALA A 355 12.17 -0.28 10.31
C ALA A 355 13.27 -1.02 11.11
N ARG A 356 14.41 -0.37 11.34
CA ARG A 356 15.49 -0.91 12.19
C ARG A 356 15.17 -0.84 13.68
N VAL A 357 14.14 -0.07 14.07
CA VAL A 357 13.71 0.09 15.46
C VAL A 357 12.81 -1.07 15.87
N LYS A 358 13.02 -1.64 17.05
CA LYS A 358 12.25 -2.80 17.55
C LYS A 358 10.74 -2.59 17.60
N THR A 359 10.29 -1.37 17.89
CA THR A 359 8.86 -1.03 17.96
C THR A 359 8.24 -0.69 16.61
N ALA A 360 9.05 -0.54 15.56
CA ALA A 360 8.57 -0.14 14.25
C ALA A 360 8.08 -1.36 13.46
N PRO A 361 6.99 -1.20 12.69
CA PRO A 361 6.61 -2.19 11.69
C PRO A 361 7.66 -2.27 10.57
N SER A 362 7.51 -3.23 9.67
CA SER A 362 8.34 -3.34 8.48
C SER A 362 8.26 -2.09 7.60
N ALA A 363 9.30 -1.86 6.79
CA ALA A 363 9.39 -0.70 5.93
C ALA A 363 8.22 -0.61 4.93
N ILE A 364 7.78 -1.76 4.39
CA ILE A 364 6.65 -1.87 3.47
C ILE A 364 5.35 -1.31 4.09
N VAL A 365 5.12 -1.53 5.38
CA VAL A 365 3.89 -1.05 6.05
C VAL A 365 3.84 0.47 6.10
N MET A 366 4.98 1.09 6.42
CA MET A 366 5.11 2.55 6.46
C MET A 366 5.05 3.16 5.07
N MET A 367 5.77 2.58 4.10
CA MET A 367 5.80 3.04 2.72
C MET A 367 4.41 2.96 2.07
N LEU A 368 3.70 1.85 2.22
CA LEU A 368 2.36 1.67 1.64
C LEU A 368 1.38 2.68 2.25
N SER A 369 1.40 2.87 3.58
CA SER A 369 0.53 3.85 4.24
C SER A 369 0.78 5.29 3.76
N ALA A 370 2.06 5.66 3.61
CA ALA A 370 2.45 6.96 3.10
C ALA A 370 2.12 7.13 1.61
N PHE A 371 2.29 6.10 0.79
CA PHE A 371 1.90 6.09 -0.62
C PHE A 371 0.41 6.41 -0.78
N TRP A 372 -0.47 5.71 -0.06
CA TRP A 372 -1.91 5.98 -0.06
C TRP A 372 -2.24 7.43 0.32
N SER A 373 -1.44 8.04 1.19
CA SER A 373 -1.64 9.42 1.63
C SER A 373 -1.16 10.48 0.64
N LEU A 374 -0.24 10.14 -0.26
CA LEU A 374 0.26 11.04 -1.30
C LEU A 374 -0.64 11.09 -2.54
N VAL A 375 -1.43 10.03 -2.81
CA VAL A 375 -2.34 9.96 -3.97
C VAL A 375 -3.32 11.14 -4.05
N PRO A 376 -4.02 11.55 -2.97
CA PRO A 376 -4.92 12.70 -3.01
C PRO A 376 -4.21 14.01 -3.40
N GLY A 377 -2.98 14.21 -2.92
CA GLY A 377 -2.18 15.40 -3.24
C GLY A 377 -1.71 15.44 -4.69
N ALA A 378 -1.79 14.31 -5.41
CA ALA A 378 -1.57 14.25 -6.85
C ALA A 378 -2.83 14.52 -7.68
N LEU A 379 -4.01 14.62 -7.06
CA LEU A 379 -5.27 14.92 -7.75
C LEU A 379 -5.66 16.39 -7.61
N SER A 380 -4.99 17.15 -6.74
CA SER A 380 -5.15 18.60 -6.62
C SER A 380 -4.52 19.40 -7.79
N PHE A 381 -4.17 18.75 -8.90
CA PHE A 381 -3.50 19.38 -10.06
C PHE A 381 -4.43 20.08 -11.05
N GLU A 382 -5.75 19.92 -10.92
CA GLU A 382 -6.73 20.56 -11.80
C GLU A 382 -7.42 21.76 -11.13
N SER A 383 -6.63 22.70 -10.62
CA SER A 383 -7.13 24.00 -10.17
C SER A 383 -6.30 25.17 -10.65
#